data_AF-A0A383CV77-F1
#
_entry.id   AF-A0A383CV77-F1
#
_cell.length_a   1.000
_cell.length_b   1.000
_cell.length_c   1.000
_cell.angle_alpha   90.00
_cell.angle_beta   90.00
_cell.angle_gamma   90.00
#
_symmetry.space_group_name_H-M   'P 1'
#
loop_
_entity.id
_entity.type
_entity.pdbx_description
1 polymer ?
#
loop_
_entity_poly.entity_id
_entity_poly.type
_entity_poly.pdbx_seq_one_letter_code
_entity_poly.pdbx_strand_id
1 'polypeptide(L)'
;MKAFLALLLFLHLAVLSHADDRPNVIVILTDDMGFSDLGCFGGEIDTPNLDKLAKNGLRFTEFYNTARCWPTRATLLSGIYSNGLGNGQVTIAELL
;
A
#
# COMPACT_ATOMS: atom_id res chain seq x y z
N MET A 1 -5.95 50.07 -8.39
CA MET A 1 -4.64 49.43 -8.16
C MET A 1 -4.70 48.33 -7.11
N LYS A 2 -5.14 48.61 -5.87
CA LYS A 2 -5.20 47.59 -4.79
C LYS A 2 -6.09 46.37 -5.11
N ALA A 3 -7.27 46.59 -5.68
CA ALA A 3 -8.19 45.51 -6.08
C ALA A 3 -7.62 44.61 -7.19
N PHE A 4 -6.85 45.19 -8.11
CA PHE A 4 -6.19 44.45 -9.19
C PHE A 4 -5.04 43.58 -8.67
N LEU A 5 -4.24 44.11 -7.75
CA LEU A 5 -3.20 43.34 -7.06
C LEU A 5 -3.78 42.18 -6.23
N ALA A 6 -4.89 42.42 -5.53
CA ALA A 6 -5.58 41.40 -4.75
C ALA A 6 -6.14 40.28 -5.64
N LEU A 7 -6.71 40.63 -6.80
CA LEU A 7 -7.21 39.66 -7.78
C LEU A 7 -6.07 38.82 -8.37
N LEU A 8 -4.94 39.45 -8.72
CA LEU A 8 -3.77 38.74 -9.22
C LEU A 8 -3.18 37.79 -8.18
N LEU A 9 -3.11 38.21 -6.92
CA LEU A 9 -2.66 37.36 -5.81
C LEU A 9 -3.59 36.17 -5.59
N PHE A 10 -4.90 36.39 -5.66
CA PHE A 10 -5.90 35.34 -5.50
C PHE A 10 -5.84 34.32 -6.64
N LEU A 11 -5.68 34.77 -7.88
CA LEU A 11 -5.49 33.91 -9.06
C LEU A 11 -4.20 33.07 -8.94
N HIS A 12 -3.11 33.64 -8.42
CA HIS A 12 -1.85 32.91 -8.20
C HIS A 12 -2.00 31.81 -7.14
N LEU A 13 -2.69 32.10 -6.04
CA LEU A 13 -2.94 31.14 -4.97
C LEU A 13 -3.82 29.96 -5.44
N ALA A 14 -4.81 30.22 -6.31
CA ALA A 14 -5.66 29.18 -6.88
C ALA A 14 -4.88 28.22 -7.79
N VAL A 15 -3.88 28.71 -8.53
CA VAL A 15 -3.02 27.86 -9.38
C VAL A 15 -2.09 26.97 -8.54
N LEU A 16 -1.60 27.46 -7.40
CA LEU A 16 -0.75 26.69 -6.49
C LEU A 16 -1.51 25.65 -5.65
N SER A 17 -2.84 25.77 -5.53
CA SER A 17 -3.64 24.84 -4.73
C SER A 17 -4.06 23.57 -5.47
N HIS A 18 -3.62 23.37 -6.72
CA HIS A 18 -3.88 22.12 -7.42
C HIS A 18 -2.97 21.04 -6.81
N ALA A 19 -3.50 20.34 -5.81
CA ALA A 19 -2.94 19.07 -5.38
C ALA A 19 -2.95 18.12 -6.59
N ASP A 20 -1.88 17.35 -6.76
CA ASP A 20 -1.82 16.30 -7.77
C ASP A 20 -2.96 15.31 -7.48
N ASP A 21 -3.84 15.06 -8.47
CA ASP A 21 -4.97 14.13 -8.34
C ASP A 21 -4.51 12.68 -8.15
N ARG A 22 -3.20 12.43 -8.28
CA ARG A 22 -2.60 11.12 -8.07
C ARG A 22 -2.67 10.70 -6.59
N PRO A 23 -3.28 9.54 -6.28
CA PRO A 23 -3.34 9.05 -4.91
C PRO A 23 -1.95 8.60 -4.42
N ASN A 24 -1.72 8.75 -3.12
CA ASN A 24 -0.62 8.08 -2.44
C ASN A 24 -0.97 6.61 -2.23
N VAL A 25 -0.10 5.70 -2.67
CA VAL A 25 -0.27 4.26 -2.48
C VAL A 25 0.70 3.79 -1.41
N ILE A 26 0.17 3.25 -0.31
CA ILE A 26 0.96 2.70 0.80
C ILE A 26 0.73 1.20 0.85
N VAL A 27 1.80 0.42 0.73
CA VAL A 27 1.78 -1.03 0.90
C VAL A 27 2.36 -1.37 2.27
N ILE A 28 1.53 -1.94 3.15
CA ILE A 28 1.95 -2.43 4.47
C ILE A 28 2.06 -3.95 4.37
N LEU A 29 3.28 -4.48 4.49
CA LEU A 29 3.56 -5.92 4.47
C LEU A 29 4.09 -6.34 5.83
N THR A 30 3.45 -7.34 6.44
CA THR A 30 3.89 -7.96 7.70
C THR A 30 4.69 -9.24 7.43
N ASP A 31 5.57 -9.60 8.34
CA ASP A 31 6.34 -10.86 8.29
C ASP A 31 5.73 -11.88 9.24
N ASP A 32 5.54 -13.11 8.76
CA ASP A 32 5.01 -14.27 9.52
C ASP A 32 3.69 -14.07 10.28
N MET A 33 2.84 -13.12 9.85
CA MET A 33 1.50 -12.94 10.42
C MET A 33 0.55 -14.04 9.95
N GLY A 34 -0.03 -14.77 10.91
CA GLY A 34 -1.03 -15.81 10.67
C GLY A 34 -2.41 -15.23 10.33
N PHE A 35 -3.21 -16.01 9.60
CA PHE A 35 -4.58 -15.63 9.24
C PHE A 35 -5.46 -15.38 10.48
N SER A 36 -5.27 -16.18 11.53
CA SER A 36 -6.01 -16.09 12.79
C SER A 36 -5.44 -15.11 13.80
N ASP A 37 -4.43 -14.29 13.43
CA ASP A 37 -3.84 -13.33 14.36
C ASP A 37 -4.65 -12.03 14.45
N LEU A 38 -5.44 -11.72 13.42
CA LEU A 38 -6.18 -10.47 13.32
C LEU A 38 -7.61 -10.62 13.85
N GLY A 39 -8.06 -9.68 14.67
CA GLY A 39 -9.41 -9.66 15.24
C GLY A 39 -10.49 -9.66 14.15
N CYS A 40 -10.27 -8.94 13.06
CA CYS A 40 -11.18 -8.93 11.91
C CYS A 40 -11.35 -10.30 11.23
N PHE A 41 -10.42 -11.24 11.40
CA PHE A 41 -10.54 -12.62 10.92
C PHE A 41 -10.94 -13.62 12.02
N GLY A 42 -11.32 -13.13 13.20
CA GLY A 42 -11.72 -13.96 14.34
C GLY A 42 -10.58 -14.32 15.29
N GLY A 43 -9.43 -13.64 15.18
CA GLY A 43 -8.29 -13.81 16.07
C GLY A 43 -8.51 -13.25 17.48
N GLU A 44 -7.70 -13.72 18.43
CA GLU A 44 -7.77 -13.34 19.84
C GLU A 44 -6.90 -12.12 20.21
N ILE A 45 -5.99 -11.71 19.32
CA ILE A 45 -5.09 -10.57 19.54
C ILE A 45 -5.82 -9.27 19.23
N ASP A 46 -5.79 -8.34 20.20
CA ASP A 46 -6.38 -7.00 20.03
C ASP A 46 -5.63 -6.20 18.96
N THR A 47 -6.26 -6.02 17.80
CA THR A 47 -5.68 -5.38 16.60
C THR A 47 -6.56 -4.21 16.10
N PRO A 48 -6.90 -3.24 16.97
CA PRO A 48 -8.00 -2.30 16.73
C PRO A 48 -7.76 -1.36 15.52
N ASN A 49 -6.51 -1.07 15.20
CA ASN A 49 -6.16 -0.25 14.04
C ASN A 49 -6.38 -1.00 12.73
N LEU A 50 -6.04 -2.29 12.67
CA LEU A 50 -6.22 -3.14 11.49
C LEU A 50 -7.70 -3.49 11.31
N ASP A 51 -8.40 -3.74 12.41
CA ASP A 51 -9.85 -3.97 12.41
C ASP A 51 -10.63 -2.76 11.90
N LYS A 52 -10.22 -1.55 12.32
CA LYS A 52 -10.78 -0.30 11.80
C LYS A 52 -10.49 -0.14 10.31
N LEU A 53 -9.29 -0.51 9.85
CA LEU A 53 -8.95 -0.45 8.42
C LEU A 53 -9.84 -1.40 7.60
N ALA A 54 -10.00 -2.64 8.06
CA ALA A 54 -10.84 -3.65 7.43
C ALA A 54 -12.32 -3.25 7.39
N LYS A 55 -12.84 -2.65 8.47
CA LYS A 55 -14.24 -2.19 8.55
C LYS A 55 -14.54 -1.02 7.62
N ASN A 56 -13.58 -0.14 7.38
CA ASN A 56 -13.75 1.06 6.54
C ASN A 56 -13.23 0.85 5.10
N GLY A 57 -12.88 -0.38 4.73
CA GLY A 57 -12.31 -0.71 3.43
C GLY A 57 -12.82 -2.02 2.88
N LEU A 58 -12.04 -2.61 1.97
CA LEU A 58 -12.29 -3.94 1.45
C LEU A 58 -11.42 -4.97 2.20
N ARG A 59 -12.02 -6.10 2.58
CA ARG A 59 -11.32 -7.20 3.22
C ARG A 59 -11.39 -8.46 2.35
N PHE A 60 -10.23 -8.97 1.94
CA PHE A 60 -10.11 -10.22 1.21
C PHE A 60 -10.10 -11.41 2.18
N THR A 61 -10.91 -12.43 1.90
CA THR A 61 -10.92 -13.70 2.67
C THR A 61 -10.16 -14.82 1.97
N GLU A 62 -9.78 -14.61 0.70
CA GLU A 62 -9.03 -15.55 -0.13
C GLU A 62 -7.84 -14.81 -0.76
N PHE A 63 -6.75 -14.66 0.01
CA PHE A 63 -5.51 -14.01 -0.41
C PHE A 63 -4.33 -14.95 -0.13
N TYR A 64 -3.45 -15.13 -1.11
CA TYR A 64 -2.39 -16.15 -1.07
C TYR A 64 -1.00 -15.54 -1.31
N ASN A 65 0.01 -16.12 -0.66
CA ASN A 65 1.42 -15.79 -0.84
C ASN A 65 2.21 -17.05 -1.27
N THR A 66 3.55 -16.96 -1.37
CA THR A 66 4.40 -18.06 -1.86
C THR A 66 5.00 -18.93 -0.74
N ALA A 67 4.41 -18.90 0.46
CA ALA A 67 4.82 -19.67 1.65
C ALA A 67 6.24 -19.42 2.20
N ARG A 68 7.01 -18.46 1.63
CA ARG A 68 8.28 -17.99 2.17
C ARG A 68 8.42 -16.48 2.01
N CYS A 69 9.38 -15.90 2.74
CA CYS A 69 9.66 -14.46 2.73
C CYS A 69 10.13 -13.96 1.36
N TRP A 70 11.24 -14.49 0.83
CA TRP A 70 11.87 -13.98 -0.39
C TRP A 70 11.00 -14.09 -1.65
N PRO A 71 10.31 -15.22 -1.96
CA PRO A 71 9.52 -15.29 -3.17
C PRO A 71 8.25 -14.45 -3.04
N THR A 72 7.68 -14.29 -1.84
CA THR A 72 6.48 -13.44 -1.62
C THR A 72 6.80 -11.98 -1.89
N ARG A 73 7.93 -11.50 -1.36
CA ARG A 73 8.42 -10.14 -1.60
C ARG A 73 8.75 -9.94 -3.08
N ALA A 74 9.37 -10.94 -3.72
CA ALA A 74 9.72 -10.87 -5.13
C ALA A 74 8.51 -10.82 -6.07
N THR A 75 7.51 -11.68 -5.87
CA THR A 75 6.28 -11.67 -6.68
C THR A 75 5.45 -10.41 -6.43
N LEU A 76 5.45 -9.86 -5.20
CA LEU A 76 4.76 -8.62 -4.88
C LEU A 76 5.36 -7.40 -5.60
N LEU A 77 6.70 -7.32 -5.66
CA LEU A 77 7.39 -6.18 -6.28
C LEU A 77 7.40 -6.24 -7.81
N SER A 78 7.50 -7.45 -8.39
CA SER A 78 7.63 -7.63 -9.84
C SER A 78 6.32 -7.95 -10.56
N GLY A 79 5.30 -8.46 -9.86
CA GLY A 79 4.11 -9.03 -10.48
C GLY A 79 4.35 -10.34 -11.24
N ILE A 80 5.52 -10.95 -11.10
CA ILE A 80 5.90 -12.21 -11.75
C ILE A 80 5.67 -13.36 -10.79
N TYR A 81 5.12 -14.49 -11.28
CA TYR A 81 4.98 -15.71 -10.48
C TYR A 81 6.34 -16.27 -10.06
N SER A 82 6.40 -16.96 -8.91
CA SER A 82 7.66 -17.45 -8.34
C SER A 82 8.43 -18.41 -9.26
N ASN A 83 7.72 -19.18 -10.09
CA ASN A 83 8.33 -20.06 -11.10
C ASN A 83 9.04 -19.29 -12.23
N GLY A 84 8.72 -18.01 -12.44
CA GLY A 84 9.35 -17.12 -13.42
C GLY A 84 10.58 -16.38 -12.90
N LEU A 85 10.89 -16.46 -11.59
CA LEU A 85 11.99 -15.72 -10.96
C LEU A 85 13.37 -16.39 -11.08
N GLY A 86 13.45 -17.57 -11.69
CA GLY A 86 14.69 -18.35 -11.79
C GLY A 86 15.02 -19.18 -10.54
N ASN A 87 16.20 -19.80 -10.55
CA ASN A 87 16.60 -20.77 -9.53
C ASN A 87 17.40 -20.11 -8.39
N GLY A 88 16.72 -19.52 -7.41
CA GLY A 88 17.38 -19.03 -6.19
C GLY A 88 16.72 -17.82 -5.58
N GLN A 89 17.22 -17.41 -4.40
CA GLN A 89 16.82 -16.14 -3.81
C GLN A 89 17.26 -14.99 -4.70
N VAL A 90 16.35 -14.07 -4.97
CA VAL A 90 16.63 -12.82 -5.68
C VAL A 90 16.64 -11.65 -4.71
N THR A 91 17.50 -10.69 -4.97
CA THR A 91 17.59 -9.41 -4.27
C THR A 91 16.60 -8.42 -4.86
N ILE A 92 16.29 -7.34 -4.12
CA ILE A 92 15.45 -6.25 -4.64
C ILE A 92 16.08 -5.61 -5.88
N ALA A 93 17.41 -5.50 -5.91
CA ALA A 93 18.13 -4.92 -7.04
C ALA A 93 18.05 -5.78 -8.31
N GLU A 94 17.82 -7.08 -8.21
CA GLU A 94 17.62 -7.96 -9.36
C GLU A 94 16.17 -7.94 -9.88
N LEU A 95 15.24 -7.35 -9.11
CA LEU A 95 13.82 -7.26 -9.44
C LEU A 95 13.39 -5.91 -10.04
N LEU A 96 14.19 -4.87 -9.83
CA LEU A 96 13.98 -3.50 -10.34
C LEU A 96 14.84 -3.27 -11.58
#